data_AF-A0A257YX73-F1
#
_entry.id   AF-A0A257YX73-F1
#
_cell.length_a   1.000
_cell.length_b   1.000
_cell.length_c   1.000
_cell.angle_alpha   90.00
_cell.angle_beta   90.00
_cell.angle_gamma   90.00
#
_symmetry.space_group_name_H-M   'P 1'
#
loop_
_entity.id
_entity.type
_entity.pdbx_description
1 polymer ?
#
loop_
_entity_poly.entity_id
_entity_poly.type
_entity_poly.pdbx_seq_one_letter_code
_entity_poly.pdbx_strand_id
1 'polypeptide(L)'
;GGPRPDIVTDQTSAHDPLHGYCPVGWTVGDWRARQETDPAAVEVAAKQSMRAHVEAMVGFWNAGVPTLDYGNNIRQVAKEAGFQNAFAFPGFVPAYIRPLFCQGIGPFRWVALSGDPEDIHKTDAAMKRLFPDNQHLHRWLDMAGERIAFQGLPARICWIGLGDRHRAGLMFNDMVASGELKAPIVIGRDHLDAGSVASPNRETEAMKDGSDAVSDWPLLNALVNTASGATWVSLHHGGGVGMGFSQHAGVVIVADGTPEAARRLERVLWNDPASGVWRHADAGYETAIACARDHGLRLPGILGN
;
A
#
# COMPACT_ATOMS: atom_id res chain seq x y z
N GLY A 1 12.27 8.15 -34.55
CA GLY A 1 11.87 9.42 -33.94
C GLY A 1 10.38 9.44 -33.64
N GLY A 2 9.89 8.53 -32.80
CA GLY A 2 8.54 8.62 -32.23
C GLY A 2 8.56 9.37 -30.90
N PRO A 3 7.39 9.63 -30.29
CA PRO A 3 7.29 10.21 -28.95
C PRO A 3 8.12 9.38 -27.95
N ARG A 4 8.92 10.05 -27.12
CA ARG A 4 9.72 9.41 -26.06
C ARG A 4 9.35 10.05 -24.73
N PRO A 5 8.41 9.47 -23.97
CA PRO A 5 8.08 9.97 -22.63
C PRO A 5 9.27 9.76 -21.69
N ASP A 6 9.29 10.50 -20.58
CA ASP A 6 10.32 10.38 -19.56
C ASP A 6 10.08 9.18 -18.62
N ILE A 7 8.83 8.75 -18.46
CA ILE A 7 8.42 7.60 -17.64
C ILE A 7 7.22 6.92 -18.30
N VAL A 8 7.15 5.58 -18.24
CA VAL A 8 5.99 4.79 -18.64
C VAL A 8 5.54 3.88 -17.51
N THR A 9 4.23 3.83 -17.29
CA THR A 9 3.59 2.90 -16.35
C THR A 9 2.14 2.66 -16.79
N ASP A 10 1.45 1.72 -16.14
CA ASP A 10 0.03 1.47 -16.34
C ASP A 10 -0.70 1.26 -15.01
N GLN A 11 -1.96 1.71 -14.96
CA GLN A 11 -2.85 1.51 -13.82
C GLN A 11 -4.30 1.21 -14.26
N THR A 12 -4.48 0.63 -15.46
CA THR A 12 -5.78 0.03 -15.81
C THR A 12 -6.13 -1.08 -14.81
N SER A 13 -7.40 -1.49 -14.75
CA SER A 13 -7.80 -2.62 -13.91
C SER A 13 -7.49 -3.97 -14.57
N ALA A 14 -6.25 -4.16 -15.02
CA ALA A 14 -5.78 -5.37 -15.72
C ALA A 14 -5.94 -6.67 -14.90
N HIS A 15 -6.05 -6.55 -13.57
CA HIS A 15 -6.30 -7.67 -12.65
C HIS A 15 -7.67 -8.33 -12.83
N ASP A 16 -8.61 -7.66 -13.51
CA ASP A 16 -9.92 -8.19 -13.89
C ASP A 16 -10.09 -8.05 -15.41
N PRO A 17 -9.69 -9.05 -16.22
CA PRO A 17 -9.82 -8.99 -17.67
C PRO A 17 -11.26 -8.86 -18.17
N LEU A 18 -12.26 -9.25 -17.37
CA LEU A 18 -13.66 -9.19 -17.76
C LEU A 18 -14.23 -7.78 -17.57
N HIS A 19 -14.06 -7.20 -16.38
CA HIS A 19 -14.69 -5.93 -16.00
C HIS A 19 -13.72 -4.73 -15.98
N GLY A 20 -12.42 -4.95 -16.12
CA GLY A 20 -11.41 -3.93 -15.86
C GLY A 20 -10.65 -3.39 -17.07
N TYR A 21 -10.71 -4.07 -18.22
CA TYR A 21 -9.94 -3.68 -19.42
C TYR A 21 -10.79 -3.73 -20.69
N CYS A 22 -11.09 -2.55 -21.26
CA CYS A 22 -11.83 -2.44 -22.52
C CYS A 22 -10.94 -2.85 -23.71
N PRO A 23 -11.28 -3.89 -24.49
CA PRO A 23 -10.46 -4.35 -25.61
C PRO A 23 -10.27 -3.28 -26.69
N VAL A 24 -9.12 -3.35 -27.39
CA VAL A 24 -8.84 -2.43 -28.51
C VAL A 24 -9.90 -2.56 -29.61
N GLY A 25 -10.37 -1.42 -30.13
CA GLY A 25 -11.40 -1.37 -31.16
C GLY A 25 -12.85 -1.53 -30.66
N TRP A 26 -13.07 -1.70 -29.35
CA TRP A 26 -14.40 -1.78 -28.76
C TRP A 26 -14.81 -0.43 -28.14
N THR A 27 -16.11 -0.14 -28.14
CA THR A 27 -16.66 0.95 -27.32
C THR A 27 -16.92 0.49 -25.89
N VAL A 28 -16.96 1.41 -24.94
CA VAL A 28 -17.33 1.09 -23.54
C VAL A 28 -18.73 0.46 -23.45
N GLY A 29 -19.66 0.90 -24.32
CA GLY A 29 -21.01 0.34 -24.38
C GLY A 29 -21.03 -1.12 -24.84
N ASP A 30 -20.34 -1.42 -25.95
CA ASP A 30 -20.24 -2.79 -26.48
C ASP A 30 -19.52 -3.71 -25.51
N TRP A 31 -18.43 -3.24 -24.89
CA TRP A 31 -17.68 -3.99 -23.89
C TRP A 31 -18.56 -4.37 -22.70
N ARG A 32 -19.30 -3.42 -22.12
CA ARG A 32 -20.23 -3.69 -21.01
C ARG A 32 -21.34 -4.67 -21.41
N ALA A 33 -21.94 -4.51 -22.57
CA ALA A 33 -22.99 -5.43 -23.05
C ALA A 33 -22.45 -6.87 -23.28
N ARG A 34 -21.20 -6.99 -23.71
CA ARG A 34 -20.56 -8.30 -23.95
C ARG A 34 -20.09 -8.99 -22.68
N GLN A 35 -19.86 -8.28 -21.58
CA GLN A 35 -19.60 -8.91 -20.28
C GLN A 35 -20.74 -9.84 -19.87
N GLU A 36 -21.98 -9.51 -20.20
CA GLU A 36 -23.16 -10.31 -19.89
C GLU A 36 -23.44 -11.41 -20.93
N THR A 37 -23.22 -11.09 -22.21
CA THR A 37 -23.63 -11.97 -23.32
C THR A 37 -22.56 -12.97 -23.76
N ASP A 38 -21.28 -12.63 -23.63
CA ASP A 38 -20.14 -13.51 -23.99
C ASP A 38 -18.88 -13.17 -23.16
N PRO A 39 -18.89 -13.40 -21.83
CA PRO A 39 -17.79 -13.05 -20.94
C PRO A 39 -16.46 -13.70 -21.33
N ALA A 40 -16.49 -14.93 -21.85
CA ALA A 40 -15.29 -15.64 -22.28
C ALA A 40 -14.60 -14.92 -23.46
N ALA A 41 -15.37 -14.43 -24.44
CA ALA A 41 -14.80 -13.64 -25.54
C ALA A 41 -14.24 -12.29 -25.06
N VAL A 42 -14.87 -11.65 -24.06
CA VAL A 42 -14.34 -10.42 -23.44
C VAL A 42 -12.97 -10.67 -22.82
N GLU A 43 -12.84 -11.71 -21.99
CA GLU A 43 -11.57 -12.04 -21.33
C GLU A 43 -10.47 -12.29 -22.37
N VAL A 44 -10.74 -13.09 -23.40
CA VAL A 44 -9.75 -13.36 -24.45
C VAL A 44 -9.34 -12.08 -25.17
N ALA A 45 -10.30 -11.24 -25.57
CA ALA A 45 -10.02 -9.99 -26.27
C ALA A 45 -9.26 -8.98 -25.39
N ALA A 46 -9.60 -8.89 -24.11
CA ALA A 46 -8.92 -8.04 -23.14
C ALA A 46 -7.48 -8.49 -22.91
N LYS A 47 -7.25 -9.80 -22.69
CA LYS A 47 -5.89 -10.36 -22.51
C LYS A 47 -5.01 -10.13 -23.74
N GLN A 48 -5.54 -10.28 -24.96
CA GLN A 48 -4.78 -9.98 -26.18
C GLN A 48 -4.48 -8.47 -26.32
N SER A 49 -5.41 -7.61 -25.90
CA SER A 49 -5.18 -6.15 -25.90
C SER A 49 -4.11 -5.75 -24.87
N MET A 50 -4.14 -6.34 -23.68
CA MET A 50 -3.12 -6.16 -22.64
C MET A 50 -1.74 -6.65 -23.09
N ARG A 51 -1.68 -7.78 -23.81
CA ARG A 51 -0.44 -8.25 -24.42
C ARG A 51 0.18 -7.19 -25.32
N ALA A 52 -0.58 -6.67 -26.28
CA ALA A 52 -0.09 -5.64 -27.20
C ALA A 52 0.34 -4.36 -26.46
N HIS A 53 -0.38 -3.98 -25.40
CA HIS A 53 -0.02 -2.87 -24.52
C HIS A 53 1.34 -3.12 -23.84
N VAL A 54 1.55 -4.29 -23.24
CA VAL A 54 2.82 -4.63 -22.57
C VAL A 54 3.97 -4.76 -23.56
N GLU A 55 3.74 -5.28 -24.77
CA GLU A 55 4.74 -5.27 -25.85
C GLU A 55 5.23 -3.84 -26.15
N ALA A 56 4.33 -2.85 -26.16
CA ALA A 56 4.70 -1.44 -26.32
C ALA A 56 5.49 -0.90 -25.11
N MET A 57 5.08 -1.25 -23.88
CA MET A 57 5.82 -0.88 -22.66
C MET A 57 7.24 -1.45 -22.66
N VAL A 58 7.42 -2.71 -23.10
CA VAL A 58 8.74 -3.32 -23.29
C VAL A 58 9.54 -2.62 -24.39
N GLY A 59 8.88 -2.16 -25.47
CA GLY A 59 9.50 -1.31 -26.47
C GLY A 59 10.10 -0.03 -25.87
N PHE A 60 9.37 0.66 -24.99
CA PHE A 60 9.88 1.84 -24.27
C PHE A 60 11.02 1.50 -23.31
N TRP A 61 10.90 0.40 -22.57
CA TRP A 61 11.97 -0.10 -21.70
C TRP A 61 13.28 -0.35 -22.47
N ASN A 62 13.20 -1.03 -23.61
CA ASN A 62 14.35 -1.30 -24.48
C ASN A 62 14.92 -0.04 -25.13
N ALA A 63 14.12 1.02 -25.27
CA ALA A 63 14.56 2.34 -25.71
C ALA A 63 15.15 3.21 -24.58
N GLY A 64 15.35 2.63 -23.39
CA GLY A 64 15.93 3.29 -22.23
C GLY A 64 15.00 4.29 -21.56
N VAL A 65 13.68 4.14 -21.72
CA VAL A 65 12.69 4.89 -20.91
C VAL A 65 12.44 4.11 -19.63
N PRO A 66 12.53 4.74 -18.44
CA PRO A 66 12.09 4.15 -17.19
C PRO A 66 10.64 3.65 -17.30
N THR A 67 10.47 2.34 -17.27
CA THR A 67 9.18 1.66 -17.34
C THR A 67 9.00 0.81 -16.09
N LEU A 68 7.80 0.84 -15.51
CA LEU A 68 7.47 0.05 -14.32
C LEU A 68 6.04 -0.48 -14.40
N ASP A 69 5.79 -1.58 -13.71
CA ASP A 69 4.44 -2.07 -13.40
C ASP A 69 3.97 -1.43 -12.09
N TYR A 70 2.74 -0.91 -12.09
CA TYR A 70 2.14 -0.24 -10.93
C TYR A 70 1.09 -1.09 -10.22
N GLY A 71 1.31 -2.40 -10.20
CA GLY A 71 0.64 -3.29 -9.27
C GLY A 71 -0.78 -3.69 -9.66
N ASN A 72 -1.06 -3.74 -10.96
CA ASN A 72 -2.33 -4.17 -11.53
C ASN A 72 -2.24 -5.54 -12.24
N ASN A 73 -1.09 -6.22 -12.16
CA ASN A 73 -0.84 -7.55 -12.72
C ASN A 73 -0.80 -7.63 -14.26
N ILE A 74 -0.70 -6.51 -14.98
CA ILE A 74 -0.74 -6.49 -16.46
C ILE A 74 0.38 -7.32 -17.10
N ARG A 75 1.58 -7.36 -16.49
CA ARG A 75 2.70 -8.21 -16.96
C ARG A 75 2.36 -9.69 -16.93
N GLN A 76 1.68 -10.15 -15.86
CA GLN A 76 1.25 -11.54 -15.73
C GLN A 76 0.22 -11.89 -16.80
N VAL A 77 -0.76 -11.01 -17.03
CA VAL A 77 -1.78 -11.22 -18.06
C VAL A 77 -1.16 -11.30 -19.45
N ALA A 78 -0.19 -10.42 -19.77
CA ALA A 78 0.52 -10.47 -21.04
C ALA A 78 1.36 -11.76 -21.20
N LYS A 79 1.99 -12.24 -20.11
CA LYS A 79 2.71 -13.52 -20.10
C LYS A 79 1.78 -14.70 -20.39
N GLU A 80 0.61 -14.74 -19.75
CA GLU A 80 -0.43 -15.76 -20.00
C GLU A 80 -0.98 -15.70 -21.43
N ALA A 81 -1.06 -14.51 -22.02
CA ALA A 81 -1.42 -14.31 -23.42
C ALA A 81 -0.29 -14.65 -24.42
N GLY A 82 0.85 -15.16 -23.93
CA GLY A 82 1.94 -15.70 -24.73
C GLY A 82 3.17 -14.80 -24.87
N PHE A 83 3.20 -13.61 -24.27
CA PHE A 83 4.35 -12.72 -24.35
C PHE A 83 5.38 -13.03 -23.26
N GLN A 84 6.36 -13.88 -23.59
CA GLN A 84 7.36 -14.39 -22.64
C GLN A 84 8.20 -13.28 -21.99
N ASN A 85 8.41 -12.15 -22.68
CA ASN A 85 9.23 -11.04 -22.20
C ASN A 85 8.44 -10.00 -21.37
N ALA A 86 7.23 -10.33 -20.90
CA ALA A 86 6.36 -9.39 -20.20
C ALA A 86 6.97 -8.84 -18.89
N PHE A 87 7.88 -9.59 -18.25
CA PHE A 87 8.55 -9.19 -17.00
C PHE A 87 9.91 -8.51 -17.24
N ALA A 88 10.17 -7.99 -18.45
CA ALA A 88 11.42 -7.27 -18.76
C ALA A 88 11.63 -6.00 -17.92
N PHE A 89 10.53 -5.40 -17.42
CA PHE A 89 10.55 -4.23 -16.54
C PHE A 89 10.01 -4.57 -15.14
N PRO A 90 10.51 -3.92 -14.08
CA PRO A 90 10.21 -4.29 -12.71
C PRO A 90 8.87 -3.76 -12.22
N GLY A 91 8.35 -4.34 -11.14
CA GLY A 91 7.32 -3.72 -10.33
C GLY A 91 7.84 -2.52 -9.55
N PHE A 92 6.95 -1.58 -9.23
CA PHE A 92 7.33 -0.35 -8.53
C PHE A 92 7.87 -0.59 -7.11
N VAL A 93 7.49 -1.68 -6.45
CA VAL A 93 7.94 -1.96 -5.09
C VAL A 93 9.41 -2.37 -5.02
N PRO A 94 9.88 -3.40 -5.74
CA PRO A 94 11.31 -3.70 -5.78
C PRO A 94 12.14 -2.54 -6.34
N ALA A 95 11.59 -1.75 -7.26
CA ALA A 95 12.30 -0.64 -7.89
C ALA A 95 12.44 0.61 -6.99
N TYR A 96 11.42 0.96 -6.21
CA TYR A 96 11.36 2.27 -5.53
C TYR A 96 10.88 2.23 -4.07
N ILE A 97 9.92 1.37 -3.72
CA ILE A 97 9.20 1.46 -2.44
C ILE A 97 9.81 0.59 -1.34
N ARG A 98 10.44 -0.53 -1.67
CA ARG A 98 10.95 -1.48 -0.67
C ARG A 98 11.87 -0.87 0.40
N PRO A 99 12.75 0.10 0.09
CA PRO A 99 13.54 0.77 1.13
C PRO A 99 12.69 1.44 2.22
N LEU A 100 11.51 1.97 1.86
CA LEU A 100 10.54 2.54 2.82
C LEU A 100 9.93 1.43 3.69
N PHE A 101 9.54 0.31 3.09
CA PHE A 101 9.00 -0.83 3.83
C PHE A 101 9.99 -1.45 4.82
N CYS A 102 11.29 -1.42 4.50
CA CYS A 102 12.33 -1.86 5.43
C CYS A 102 12.35 -1.05 6.74
N GLN A 103 11.79 0.17 6.73
CA GLN A 103 11.68 1.05 7.91
C GLN A 103 10.23 1.10 8.47
N GLY A 104 9.36 0.19 8.00
CA GLY A 104 7.93 0.19 8.35
C GLY A 104 7.14 1.39 7.80
N ILE A 105 7.74 2.18 6.91
CA ILE A 105 7.10 3.36 6.30
C ILE A 105 6.12 2.88 5.24
N GLY A 106 4.87 3.29 5.34
CA GLY A 106 3.80 2.89 4.44
C GLY A 106 2.58 3.80 4.52
N PRO A 107 1.46 3.46 3.86
CA PRO A 107 0.32 4.35 3.61
C PRO A 107 -0.59 4.53 4.84
N PHE A 108 -0.02 5.00 5.95
CA PHE A 108 -0.72 5.40 7.16
C PHE A 108 -1.70 6.53 6.87
N ARG A 109 -2.94 6.38 7.34
CA ARG A 109 -4.03 7.34 7.10
C ARG A 109 -4.93 7.48 8.31
N TRP A 110 -5.63 8.60 8.36
CA TRP A 110 -6.68 8.83 9.35
C TRP A 110 -7.88 9.56 8.77
N VAL A 111 -9.01 9.44 9.45
CA VAL A 111 -10.32 9.96 9.04
C VAL A 111 -10.98 10.64 10.24
N ALA A 112 -11.50 11.85 10.04
CA ALA A 112 -12.23 12.60 11.05
C ALA A 112 -13.70 12.18 11.06
N LEU A 113 -14.16 11.51 12.13
CA LEU A 113 -15.56 11.06 12.24
C LEU A 113 -16.55 12.20 12.46
N SER A 114 -16.07 13.40 12.80
CA SER A 114 -16.89 14.61 12.87
C SER A 114 -17.47 15.02 11.50
N GLY A 115 -16.82 14.60 10.41
CA GLY A 115 -17.10 15.11 9.06
C GLY A 115 -16.54 16.53 8.83
N ASP A 116 -15.84 17.11 9.80
CA ASP A 116 -15.35 18.48 9.74
C ASP A 116 -13.91 18.55 9.20
N PRO A 117 -13.64 19.28 8.09
CA PRO A 117 -12.30 19.39 7.54
C PRO A 117 -11.30 20.06 8.48
N GLU A 118 -11.76 20.88 9.43
CA GLU A 118 -10.87 21.53 10.40
C GLU A 118 -10.19 20.52 11.32
N ASP A 119 -10.78 19.36 11.58
CA ASP A 119 -10.10 18.30 12.34
C ASP A 119 -8.89 17.74 11.56
N ILE A 120 -8.97 17.68 10.23
CA ILE A 120 -7.82 17.32 9.39
C ILE A 120 -6.79 18.45 9.35
N HIS A 121 -7.19 19.72 9.23
CA HIS A 121 -6.24 20.84 9.28
C HIS A 121 -5.49 20.91 10.62
N LYS A 122 -6.17 20.65 11.74
CA LYS A 122 -5.55 20.57 13.06
C LYS A 122 -4.57 19.41 13.18
N THR A 123 -4.95 18.22 12.69
CA THR A 123 -4.05 17.07 12.69
C THR A 123 -2.84 17.28 11.78
N ASP A 124 -2.99 17.92 10.61
CA ASP A 124 -1.88 18.30 9.73
C ASP A 124 -0.89 19.22 10.47
N ALA A 125 -1.40 20.26 11.15
CA ALA A 125 -0.57 21.16 11.95
C ALA A 125 0.11 20.43 13.13
N ALA A 126 -0.59 19.52 13.80
CA ALA A 126 -0.06 18.73 14.89
C ALA A 126 1.04 17.77 14.43
N MET A 127 0.88 17.14 13.26
CA MET A 127 1.90 16.29 12.64
C MET A 127 3.19 17.06 12.36
N LYS A 128 3.09 18.31 11.86
CA LYS A 128 4.28 19.16 11.67
C LYS A 128 4.98 19.53 12.97
N ARG A 129 4.21 19.75 14.06
CA ARG A 129 4.77 20.00 15.40
C ARG A 129 5.44 18.75 15.98
N LEU A 130 4.86 17.57 15.76
CA LEU A 130 5.38 16.29 16.26
C LEU A 130 6.67 15.86 15.55
N PHE A 131 6.80 16.20 14.27
CA PHE A 131 7.94 15.87 13.41
C PHE A 131 8.57 17.13 12.81
N PRO A 132 9.17 18.02 13.63
CA PRO A 132 9.62 19.34 13.18
C PRO A 132 10.73 19.27 12.13
N ASP A 133 11.57 18.25 12.19
CA ASP A 133 12.74 18.10 11.30
C ASP A 133 12.42 17.35 9.99
N ASN A 134 11.21 16.79 9.86
CA ASN A 134 10.84 16.02 8.67
C ASN A 134 10.32 16.93 7.54
N GLN A 135 11.24 17.58 6.83
CA GLN A 135 10.92 18.51 5.75
C GLN A 135 10.07 17.89 4.63
N HIS A 136 10.25 16.59 4.35
CA HIS A 136 9.47 15.89 3.33
C HIS A 136 8.01 15.74 3.76
N LEU A 137 7.77 15.35 5.01
CA LEU A 137 6.42 15.28 5.60
C LEU A 137 5.74 16.64 5.58
N HIS A 138 6.47 17.72 5.92
CA HIS A 138 5.88 19.07 5.92
C HIS A 138 5.43 19.47 4.52
N ARG A 139 6.31 19.29 3.52
CA ARG A 139 5.99 19.56 2.12
C ARG A 139 4.82 18.72 1.62
N TRP A 140 4.78 17.44 2.01
CA TRP A 140 3.66 16.55 1.68
C TRP A 140 2.34 17.09 2.23
N LEU A 141 2.29 17.48 3.51
CA LEU A 141 1.07 18.01 4.13
C LEU A 141 0.65 19.36 3.52
N ASP A 142 1.60 20.23 3.17
CA ASP A 142 1.32 21.49 2.46
C ASP A 142 0.67 21.23 1.10
N MET A 143 1.29 20.38 0.28
CA MET A 143 0.73 20.01 -1.03
C MET A 143 -0.63 19.34 -0.87
N ALA A 144 -0.80 18.47 0.13
CA ALA A 144 -2.05 17.77 0.37
C ALA A 144 -3.17 18.73 0.81
N GLY A 145 -2.86 19.78 1.57
CA GLY A 145 -3.80 20.85 1.90
C GLY A 145 -4.17 21.73 0.70
N GLU A 146 -3.21 22.00 -0.18
CA GLU A 146 -3.44 22.86 -1.36
C GLU A 146 -4.08 22.15 -2.56
N ARG A 147 -3.84 20.84 -2.72
CA ARG A 147 -4.11 20.12 -3.98
C ARG A 147 -5.13 18.99 -3.85
N ILE A 148 -5.48 18.54 -2.64
CA ILE A 148 -6.37 17.39 -2.44
C ILE A 148 -7.69 17.87 -1.83
N ALA A 149 -8.75 17.83 -2.62
CA ALA A 149 -10.11 18.02 -2.12
C ALA A 149 -10.57 16.77 -1.35
N PHE A 150 -11.26 16.98 -0.22
CA PHE A 150 -11.84 15.87 0.55
C PHE A 150 -12.99 15.20 -0.21
N GLN A 151 -13.19 13.90 0.06
CA GLN A 151 -14.28 13.10 -0.49
C GLN A 151 -14.95 12.31 0.64
N GLY A 152 -16.23 12.55 0.90
CA GLY A 152 -16.91 11.95 2.06
C GLY A 152 -16.39 12.54 3.37
N LEU A 153 -16.09 11.69 4.36
CA LEU A 153 -15.45 12.13 5.60
C LEU A 153 -14.05 12.67 5.30
N PRO A 154 -13.67 13.86 5.82
CA PRO A 154 -12.31 14.38 5.68
C PRO A 154 -11.28 13.38 6.19
N ALA A 155 -10.28 13.12 5.37
CA ALA A 155 -9.26 12.12 5.61
C ALA A 155 -7.90 12.59 5.10
N ARG A 156 -6.82 12.07 5.69
CA ARG A 156 -5.46 12.36 5.28
C ARG A 156 -4.66 11.08 5.18
N ILE A 157 -3.84 10.99 4.15
CA ILE A 157 -2.77 9.99 3.97
C ILE A 157 -1.45 10.69 4.29
N CYS A 158 -0.56 10.04 5.02
CA CYS A 158 0.79 10.53 5.30
C CYS A 158 1.70 9.34 5.61
N TRP A 159 2.74 9.13 4.81
CA TRP A 159 3.60 7.97 4.97
C TRP A 159 4.58 8.16 6.13
N ILE A 160 4.43 7.35 7.17
CA ILE A 160 5.28 7.33 8.36
C ILE A 160 5.55 5.89 8.81
N GLY A 161 6.66 5.69 9.51
CA GLY A 161 7.24 4.38 9.80
C GLY A 161 7.02 3.84 11.20
N LEU A 162 7.75 2.75 11.49
CA LEU A 162 7.94 2.26 12.85
C LEU A 162 8.50 3.39 13.73
N GLY A 163 8.06 3.46 14.98
CA GLY A 163 8.42 4.55 15.89
C GLY A 163 7.56 5.81 15.74
N ASP A 164 7.10 6.15 14.54
CA ASP A 164 6.32 7.38 14.32
C ASP A 164 4.81 7.17 14.39
N ARG A 165 4.29 6.04 13.89
CA ARG A 165 2.85 5.76 13.85
C ARG A 165 2.19 5.83 15.23
N HIS A 166 2.79 5.20 16.24
CA HIS A 166 2.23 5.20 17.60
C HIS A 166 2.26 6.59 18.24
N ARG A 167 3.31 7.39 18.01
CA ARG A 167 3.40 8.79 18.48
C ARG A 167 2.29 9.64 17.88
N ALA A 168 2.05 9.52 16.57
CA ALA A 168 0.96 10.21 15.89
C ALA A 168 -0.41 9.79 16.43
N GLY A 169 -0.65 8.49 16.59
CA GLY A 169 -1.92 7.98 17.11
C GLY A 169 -2.22 8.41 18.55
N LEU A 170 -1.22 8.39 19.43
CA LEU A 170 -1.35 8.89 20.81
C LEU A 170 -1.64 10.40 20.82
N MET A 171 -0.93 11.19 20.02
CA MET A 171 -1.19 12.62 19.86
C MET A 171 -2.62 12.89 19.40
N PHE A 172 -3.12 12.16 18.39
CA PHE A 172 -4.51 12.32 17.94
C PHE A 172 -5.51 11.97 19.04
N ASN A 173 -5.25 10.91 19.82
CA ASN A 173 -6.09 10.54 20.95
C ASN A 173 -6.14 11.64 22.01
N ASP A 174 -5.00 12.26 22.34
CA ASP A 174 -4.93 13.37 23.28
C ASP A 174 -5.69 14.61 22.77
N MET A 175 -5.62 14.88 21.46
CA MET A 175 -6.37 15.97 20.83
C MET A 175 -7.88 15.72 20.84
N VAL A 176 -8.34 14.46 20.77
CA VAL A 176 -9.75 14.10 20.99
C VAL A 176 -10.13 14.28 22.45
N ALA A 177 -9.29 13.81 23.38
CA ALA A 177 -9.54 13.91 24.82
C ALA A 177 -9.65 15.36 25.31
N SER A 178 -8.84 16.27 24.74
CA SER A 178 -8.85 17.70 25.08
C SER A 178 -9.99 18.49 24.42
N GLY A 179 -10.69 17.90 23.44
CA GLY A 179 -11.67 18.58 22.62
C GLY A 179 -11.08 19.50 21.54
N GLU A 180 -9.76 19.46 21.31
CA GLU A 180 -9.14 20.13 20.15
C GLU A 180 -9.71 19.57 18.84
N LEU A 181 -9.94 18.24 18.78
CA LEU A 181 -10.68 17.58 17.70
C LEU A 181 -12.14 17.37 18.12
N LYS A 182 -13.07 17.56 17.17
CA LYS A 182 -14.51 17.59 17.47
C LYS A 182 -15.11 16.21 17.73
N ALA A 183 -14.48 15.15 17.23
CA ALA A 183 -14.93 13.77 17.39
C ALA A 183 -13.75 12.80 17.30
N PRO A 184 -13.95 11.50 17.61
CA PRO A 184 -12.92 10.48 17.44
C PRO A 184 -12.32 10.42 16.03
N ILE A 185 -11.06 10.02 15.97
CA ILE A 185 -10.32 9.81 14.72
C ILE A 185 -10.17 8.31 14.47
N VAL A 186 -10.53 7.87 13.26
CA VAL A 186 -10.23 6.52 12.79
C VAL A 186 -8.84 6.52 12.16
N ILE A 187 -7.98 5.60 12.57
CA ILE A 187 -6.61 5.45 12.07
C ILE A 187 -6.44 4.09 11.41
N GLY A 188 -5.96 4.05 10.18
CA GLY A 188 -5.74 2.81 9.45
C GLY A 188 -4.72 2.96 8.35
N ARG A 189 -4.83 2.08 7.35
CA ARG A 189 -3.95 2.06 6.17
C ARG A 189 -4.58 1.25 5.04
N ASP A 190 -3.92 1.24 3.90
CA ASP A 190 -4.16 0.22 2.88
C ASP A 190 -3.72 -1.18 3.41
N HIS A 191 -4.16 -2.23 2.74
CA HIS A 191 -3.60 -3.57 2.88
C HIS A 191 -2.22 -3.70 2.23
N LEU A 192 -1.88 -2.79 1.30
CA LEU A 192 -0.49 -2.57 0.86
C LEU A 192 0.28 -1.86 1.97
N ASP A 193 1.07 -2.61 2.73
CA ASP A 193 2.00 -2.07 3.72
C ASP A 193 3.12 -3.07 4.00
N ALA A 194 4.17 -2.62 4.65
CA ALA A 194 5.44 -3.34 4.81
C ALA A 194 5.28 -4.78 5.35
N GLY A 195 4.33 -5.03 6.25
CA GLY A 195 4.14 -6.33 6.91
C GLY A 195 2.87 -7.08 6.53
N SER A 196 2.01 -6.48 5.72
CA SER A 196 0.60 -6.88 5.64
C SER A 196 0.19 -7.53 4.34
N VAL A 197 1.13 -7.87 3.45
CA VAL A 197 0.82 -8.43 2.13
C VAL A 197 1.89 -9.41 1.64
N ALA A 198 1.44 -10.50 1.05
CA ALA A 198 2.21 -11.36 0.16
C ALA A 198 1.60 -11.29 -1.24
N SER A 199 2.41 -10.85 -2.22
CA SER A 199 1.99 -10.56 -3.60
C SER A 199 3.21 -10.59 -4.53
N PRO A 200 3.55 -11.77 -5.11
CA PRO A 200 4.79 -11.98 -5.87
C PRO A 200 4.94 -11.12 -7.13
N ASN A 201 3.84 -10.59 -7.66
CA ASN A 201 3.85 -9.71 -8.84
C ASN A 201 3.78 -8.21 -8.47
N ARG A 202 3.86 -7.87 -7.17
CA ARG A 202 3.75 -6.51 -6.67
C ARG A 202 4.62 -6.27 -5.43
N GLU A 203 4.07 -6.32 -4.21
CA GLU A 203 4.80 -5.88 -3.02
C GLU A 203 5.98 -6.78 -2.63
N THR A 204 5.84 -8.07 -2.87
CA THR A 204 6.84 -9.08 -2.52
C THR A 204 7.56 -9.62 -3.75
N GLU A 205 7.50 -8.91 -4.88
CA GLU A 205 8.22 -9.27 -6.10
C GLU A 205 9.74 -9.19 -5.91
N ALA A 206 10.46 -10.28 -6.19
CA ALA A 206 11.92 -10.35 -6.07
C ALA A 206 12.40 -9.99 -4.66
N MET A 207 11.90 -10.69 -3.64
CA MET A 207 12.50 -10.64 -2.30
C MET A 207 13.95 -11.14 -2.38
N LYS A 208 14.84 -10.56 -1.56
CA LYS A 208 16.29 -10.84 -1.60
C LYS A 208 16.62 -12.33 -1.37
N ASP A 209 15.80 -13.00 -0.59
CA ASP A 209 15.90 -14.42 -0.22
C ASP A 209 14.98 -15.34 -1.05
N GLY A 210 14.21 -14.79 -2.00
CA GLY A 210 13.23 -15.53 -2.80
C GLY A 210 11.94 -15.89 -2.08
N SER A 211 11.65 -15.29 -0.91
CA SER A 211 10.44 -15.53 -0.11
C SER A 211 9.16 -14.89 -0.66
N ASP A 212 9.13 -14.54 -1.95
CA ASP A 212 8.07 -13.77 -2.62
C ASP A 212 6.65 -14.27 -2.30
N ALA A 213 6.45 -15.59 -2.32
CA ALA A 213 5.15 -16.24 -2.19
C ALA A 213 4.80 -16.66 -0.75
N VAL A 214 5.65 -16.39 0.24
CA VAL A 214 5.38 -16.77 1.65
C VAL A 214 4.26 -15.88 2.20
N SER A 215 3.09 -16.48 2.47
CA SER A 215 1.90 -15.77 2.93
C SER A 215 1.60 -15.90 4.42
N ASP A 216 2.51 -16.47 5.20
CA ASP A 216 2.41 -16.48 6.67
C ASP A 216 2.39 -15.06 7.25
N TRP A 217 3.18 -14.16 6.67
CA TRP A 217 3.35 -12.77 7.14
C TRP A 217 2.07 -11.94 7.24
N PRO A 218 1.23 -11.82 6.18
CA PRO A 218 -0.06 -11.12 6.30
C PRO A 218 -1.01 -11.79 7.30
N LEU A 219 -0.99 -13.13 7.43
CA LEU A 219 -1.80 -13.82 8.43
C LEU A 219 -1.35 -13.47 9.85
N LEU A 220 -0.05 -13.48 10.11
CA LEU A 220 0.54 -13.06 11.39
C LEU A 220 0.30 -11.57 11.67
N ASN A 221 0.35 -10.70 10.65
CA ASN A 221 0.00 -9.28 10.80
C ASN A 221 -1.46 -9.12 11.29
N ALA A 222 -2.42 -9.85 10.71
CA ALA A 222 -3.79 -9.81 11.20
C ALA A 222 -3.90 -10.30 12.65
N LEU A 223 -3.29 -11.46 12.97
CA LEU A 223 -3.33 -12.03 14.31
C LEU A 223 -2.69 -11.12 15.37
N VAL A 224 -1.54 -10.51 15.06
CA VAL A 224 -0.86 -9.60 15.99
C VAL A 224 -1.65 -8.32 16.20
N ASN A 225 -2.32 -7.81 15.16
CA ASN A 225 -3.18 -6.64 15.28
C ASN A 225 -4.45 -6.93 16.09
N THR A 226 -5.04 -8.11 15.93
CA THR A 226 -6.14 -8.59 16.78
C THR A 226 -5.70 -8.68 18.23
N ALA A 227 -4.56 -9.31 18.50
CA ALA A 227 -4.02 -9.46 19.86
C ALA A 227 -3.61 -8.11 20.49
N SER A 228 -3.17 -7.15 19.67
CA SER A 228 -2.75 -5.82 20.12
C SER A 228 -3.93 -4.92 20.52
N GLY A 229 -5.13 -5.22 20.00
CA GLY A 229 -6.38 -4.53 20.31
C GLY A 229 -6.81 -3.53 19.24
N ALA A 230 -6.61 -3.83 17.95
CA ALA A 230 -7.22 -3.05 16.88
C ALA A 230 -8.76 -3.05 17.00
N THR A 231 -9.42 -2.01 16.50
CA THR A 231 -10.88 -1.92 16.53
C THR A 231 -11.50 -2.89 15.53
N TRP A 232 -10.91 -3.01 14.34
CA TRP A 232 -11.19 -4.12 13.43
C TRP A 232 -9.96 -4.52 12.62
N VAL A 233 -9.97 -5.79 12.22
CA VAL A 233 -8.92 -6.45 11.44
C VAL A 233 -9.61 -7.20 10.31
N SER A 234 -8.97 -7.22 9.14
CA SER A 234 -9.48 -7.92 7.95
C SER A 234 -8.40 -8.78 7.32
N LEU A 235 -8.80 -9.91 6.74
CA LEU A 235 -7.95 -10.77 5.90
C LEU A 235 -8.64 -10.97 4.56
N HIS A 236 -8.00 -10.51 3.50
CA HIS A 236 -8.53 -10.53 2.14
C HIS A 236 -7.58 -11.29 1.20
N HIS A 237 -8.13 -11.70 0.05
CA HIS A 237 -7.43 -12.41 -1.01
C HIS A 237 -7.67 -11.71 -2.35
N GLY A 238 -6.62 -11.61 -3.18
CA GLY A 238 -6.66 -11.16 -4.56
C GLY A 238 -6.85 -9.66 -4.78
N GLY A 239 -6.72 -8.83 -3.75
CA GLY A 239 -6.79 -7.38 -3.89
C GLY A 239 -5.64 -6.84 -4.74
N GLY A 240 -5.99 -5.97 -5.68
CA GLY A 240 -5.07 -5.26 -6.57
C GLY A 240 -4.53 -6.06 -7.73
N VAL A 241 -4.07 -7.30 -7.51
CA VAL A 241 -3.49 -8.17 -8.53
C VAL A 241 -4.42 -9.29 -9.02
N GLY A 242 -5.62 -9.40 -8.45
CA GLY A 242 -6.64 -10.36 -8.87
C GLY A 242 -6.54 -11.71 -8.14
N MET A 243 -7.55 -12.55 -8.35
CA MET A 243 -7.68 -13.84 -7.66
C MET A 243 -6.44 -14.73 -7.87
N GLY A 244 -5.92 -15.30 -6.78
CA GLY A 244 -4.79 -16.23 -6.80
C GLY A 244 -3.42 -15.57 -6.64
N PHE A 245 -3.33 -14.24 -6.70
CA PHE A 245 -2.04 -13.53 -6.76
C PHE A 245 -1.66 -12.74 -5.49
N SER A 246 -2.57 -12.61 -4.52
CA SER A 246 -2.23 -11.95 -3.25
C SER A 246 -3.04 -12.42 -2.05
N GLN A 247 -2.41 -12.37 -0.87
CA GLN A 247 -3.06 -12.48 0.44
C GLN A 247 -2.60 -11.31 1.31
N HIS A 248 -3.54 -10.63 1.98
CA HIS A 248 -3.20 -9.40 2.70
C HIS A 248 -4.17 -9.03 3.82
N ALA A 249 -3.63 -8.34 4.83
CA ALA A 249 -4.32 -7.94 6.04
C ALA A 249 -4.53 -6.43 6.15
N GLY A 250 -5.69 -6.05 6.68
CA GLY A 250 -6.03 -4.67 7.01
C GLY A 250 -6.16 -4.51 8.52
N VAL A 251 -5.84 -3.31 8.99
CA VAL A 251 -5.99 -2.93 10.39
C VAL A 251 -6.56 -1.52 10.48
N VAL A 252 -7.47 -1.33 11.42
CA VAL A 252 -7.96 -0.01 11.80
C VAL A 252 -8.18 0.05 13.30
N ILE A 253 -7.86 1.20 13.88
CA ILE A 253 -8.00 1.50 15.30
C ILE A 253 -8.59 2.90 15.51
N VAL A 254 -9.49 3.03 16.48
CA VAL A 254 -10.13 4.29 16.83
C VAL A 254 -9.39 4.97 17.98
N ALA A 255 -9.05 6.25 17.77
CA ALA A 255 -8.62 7.18 18.81
C ALA A 255 -9.86 7.97 19.30
N ASP A 256 -10.42 7.52 20.42
CA ASP A 256 -11.66 8.06 21.02
C ASP A 256 -11.42 8.97 22.23
N GLY A 257 -10.16 9.27 22.55
CA GLY A 257 -9.77 10.11 23.68
C GLY A 257 -9.67 9.35 25.01
N THR A 258 -9.97 8.05 25.05
CA THR A 258 -9.92 7.28 26.30
C THR A 258 -8.49 6.80 26.62
N PRO A 259 -8.14 6.64 27.91
CA PRO A 259 -6.91 5.94 28.32
C PRO A 259 -6.84 4.49 27.83
N GLU A 260 -7.98 3.83 27.64
CA GLU A 260 -8.08 2.49 27.07
C GLU A 260 -7.65 2.48 25.61
N ALA A 261 -8.09 3.46 24.81
CA ALA A 261 -7.66 3.62 23.43
C ALA A 261 -6.17 3.96 23.33
N ALA A 262 -5.65 4.83 24.19
CA ALA A 262 -4.22 5.15 24.22
C ALA A 262 -3.35 3.88 24.36
N ARG A 263 -3.70 2.98 25.30
CA ARG A 263 -3.01 1.69 25.48
C ARG A 263 -3.09 0.79 24.25
N ARG A 264 -4.23 0.77 23.54
CA ARG A 264 -4.39 -0.02 22.29
C ARG A 264 -3.61 0.59 21.14
N LEU A 265 -3.66 1.91 20.98
CA LEU A 265 -2.95 2.67 19.95
C LEU A 265 -1.44 2.47 20.04
N GLU A 266 -0.89 2.57 21.25
CA GLU A 266 0.53 2.32 21.51
C GLU A 266 0.97 0.95 20.98
N ARG A 267 0.22 -0.11 21.30
CA ARG A 267 0.55 -1.48 20.86
C ARG A 267 0.30 -1.71 19.39
N VAL A 268 -0.88 -1.37 18.87
CA VAL A 268 -1.27 -1.64 17.47
C VAL A 268 -0.38 -0.86 16.52
N LEU A 269 -0.18 0.43 16.75
CA LEU A 269 0.61 1.29 15.86
C LEU A 269 2.13 1.12 16.04
N TRP A 270 2.56 0.31 17.01
CA TRP A 270 3.92 -0.23 17.08
C TRP A 270 4.04 -1.57 16.35
N ASN A 271 3.20 -2.55 16.73
CA ASN A 271 3.28 -3.93 16.24
C ASN A 271 2.96 -4.05 14.74
N ASP A 272 2.05 -3.22 14.22
CA ASP A 272 1.69 -3.23 12.81
C ASP A 272 2.89 -2.89 11.89
N PRO A 273 3.52 -1.70 11.99
CA PRO A 273 4.71 -1.41 11.19
C PRO A 273 5.93 -2.26 11.59
N ALA A 274 6.05 -2.67 12.87
CA ALA A 274 7.13 -3.57 13.30
C ALA A 274 7.05 -4.92 12.58
N SER A 275 5.84 -5.38 12.24
CA SER A 275 5.67 -6.59 11.44
C SER A 275 6.19 -6.47 10.00
N GLY A 276 6.26 -5.25 9.48
CA GLY A 276 6.95 -5.00 8.22
C GLY A 276 8.46 -5.07 8.36
N VAL A 277 8.98 -4.49 9.42
CA VAL A 277 10.42 -4.49 9.72
C VAL A 277 10.92 -5.91 10.01
N TRP A 278 10.20 -6.71 10.81
CA TRP A 278 10.62 -8.10 11.08
C TRP A 278 10.68 -8.94 9.79
N ARG A 279 9.77 -8.69 8.84
CA ARG A 279 9.60 -9.53 7.64
C ARG A 279 10.74 -9.26 6.69
N HIS A 280 11.08 -7.99 6.52
CA HIS A 280 12.19 -7.58 5.68
C HIS A 280 13.54 -7.87 6.35
N ALA A 281 13.63 -7.84 7.69
CA ALA A 281 14.82 -8.28 8.40
C ALA A 281 15.06 -9.79 8.23
N ASP A 282 13.99 -10.61 8.30
CA ASP A 282 14.03 -12.04 8.05
C ASP A 282 14.52 -12.37 6.63
N ALA A 283 14.00 -11.64 5.63
CA ALA A 283 14.48 -11.73 4.25
C ALA A 283 15.90 -11.16 4.01
N GLY A 284 16.60 -10.73 5.06
CA GLY A 284 17.99 -10.33 5.01
C GLY A 284 18.26 -8.91 4.50
N TYR A 285 17.27 -8.00 4.52
CA TYR A 285 17.50 -6.60 4.17
C TYR A 285 18.22 -5.85 5.31
N GLU A 286 19.43 -5.36 5.04
CA GLU A 286 20.29 -4.70 6.03
C GLU A 286 19.63 -3.48 6.67
N THR A 287 18.89 -2.69 5.87
CA THR A 287 18.14 -1.53 6.35
C THR A 287 17.06 -1.92 7.37
N ALA A 288 16.40 -3.07 7.17
CA ALA A 288 15.38 -3.56 8.08
C ALA A 288 16.00 -4.12 9.36
N ILE A 289 17.13 -4.81 9.26
CA ILE A 289 17.90 -5.28 10.41
C ILE A 289 18.39 -4.10 11.26
N ALA A 290 18.88 -3.03 10.63
CA ALA A 290 19.28 -1.80 11.30
C ALA A 290 18.07 -1.14 12.00
N CYS A 291 16.96 -0.94 11.29
CA CYS A 291 15.73 -0.40 11.86
C CYS A 291 15.23 -1.21 13.07
N ALA A 292 15.30 -2.54 12.99
CA ALA A 292 14.95 -3.44 14.09
C ALA A 292 15.83 -3.24 15.32
N ARG A 293 17.15 -3.06 15.14
CA ARG A 293 18.08 -2.76 16.25
C ARG A 293 17.81 -1.38 16.84
N ASP A 294 17.63 -0.37 16.01
CA ASP A 294 17.41 1.03 16.44
C ASP A 294 16.12 1.16 17.28
N HIS A 295 15.09 0.37 16.95
CA HIS A 295 13.83 0.35 17.67
C HIS A 295 13.75 -0.74 18.76
N GLY A 296 14.84 -1.47 19.01
CA GLY A 296 14.88 -2.51 20.05
C GLY A 296 13.88 -3.65 19.84
N LEU A 297 13.59 -4.02 18.58
CA LEU A 297 12.73 -5.16 18.28
C LEU A 297 13.37 -6.46 18.81
N ARG A 298 12.53 -7.36 19.31
CA ARG A 298 12.94 -8.69 19.78
C ARG A 298 12.77 -9.69 18.65
N LEU A 299 13.88 -10.04 18.00
CA LEU A 299 13.91 -10.97 16.88
C LEU A 299 14.92 -12.08 17.19
N PRO A 300 14.60 -13.07 18.03
CA PRO A 300 15.58 -14.00 18.58
C PRO A 300 16.41 -14.75 17.51
N GLY A 301 15.79 -15.15 16.40
CA GLY A 301 16.45 -15.85 15.30
C GLY A 301 17.33 -14.96 14.40
N ILE A 302 17.21 -13.63 14.51
CA ILE A 302 17.89 -12.65 13.64
C ILE A 302 18.90 -11.81 14.44
N LEU A 303 18.50 -11.32 15.62
CA LEU A 303 19.25 -10.39 16.47
C LEU A 303 19.83 -11.04 17.73
N GLY A 304 19.36 -12.23 18.13
CA GLY A 304 19.84 -12.94 19.32
C GLY A 304 19.41 -12.35 20.66
N ASN A 305 18.35 -11.53 20.69
CA ASN A 305 17.78 -10.86 21.88
C ASN A 305 16.35 -11.34 22.24
#